data_AF-A0A011Q8V4-F1
#
_entry.id   AF-A0A011Q8V4-F1
#
_cell.length_a   1.000
_cell.length_b   1.000
_cell.length_c   1.000
_cell.angle_alpha   90.00
_cell.angle_beta   90.00
_cell.angle_gamma   90.00
#
_symmetry.space_group_name_H-M   'P 1'
#
loop_
_entity.id
_entity.type
_entity.pdbx_description
1 polymer ?
#
loop_
_entity_poly.entity_id
_entity_poly.type
_entity_poly.pdbx_seq_one_letter_code
_entity_poly.pdbx_strand_id
1 'polypeptide(L)'
;MNANKFFKSWCAVVSRLAQGLLLSLIASNAHALVVTIDANQSMVTFSGSQQIICDVSGNCGQPPPQTFALSGSFDVVFESQSFPVSFFPLQLIDVDLVRFDSPVVDAGGGAALGFSLPRHFGIVSGQSFASNGNPCELHFAGGCSAFGSNGEFSGEFDGVTLLVSGHGPSSFGSVQSYRYDIVAHAAAPTSVSEPGVLACLALGVIGLAAIRRQRLA
;
A
#
# COMPACT_ATOMS: atom_id res chain seq x y z
N MET A 1 55.36 13.84 27.75
CA MET A 1 54.32 14.54 26.96
C MET A 1 53.19 13.57 26.61
N ASN A 2 52.03 13.80 27.23
CA ASN A 2 50.65 13.39 26.95
C ASN A 2 50.35 12.21 25.97
N ALA A 3 50.20 10.99 26.51
CA ALA A 3 49.56 9.84 25.83
C ALA A 3 48.01 9.87 25.88
N ASN A 4 47.42 10.80 26.63
CA ASN A 4 45.96 10.86 26.88
C ASN A 4 45.12 11.49 25.75
N LYS A 5 45.74 11.94 24.64
CA LYS A 5 45.00 12.58 23.53
C LYS A 5 44.59 11.61 22.41
N PHE A 6 45.27 10.48 22.25
CA PHE A 6 44.95 9.53 21.16
C PHE A 6 43.73 8.65 21.46
N PHE A 7 43.51 8.30 22.73
CA PHE A 7 42.40 7.42 23.13
C PHE A 7 41.02 8.11 23.09
N LYS A 8 40.97 9.44 23.30
CA LYS A 8 39.72 10.22 23.26
C LYS A 8 39.16 10.41 21.85
N SER A 9 39.99 10.31 20.82
CA SER A 9 39.56 10.51 19.43
C SER A 9 38.80 9.30 18.87
N TRP A 10 39.14 8.09 19.32
CA TRP A 10 38.55 6.85 18.79
C TRP A 10 37.15 6.54 19.35
N CYS A 11 36.87 6.85 20.61
CA CYS A 11 35.52 6.69 21.18
C CYS A 11 34.48 7.64 20.56
N ALA A 12 34.90 8.81 20.07
CA ALA A 12 34.00 9.79 19.47
C ALA A 12 33.52 9.39 18.06
N VAL A 13 34.35 8.66 17.31
CA VAL A 13 34.01 8.21 15.94
C VAL A 13 33.06 7.00 15.98
N VAL A 14 33.26 6.07 16.91
CA VAL A 14 32.39 4.89 17.06
C VAL A 14 30.99 5.28 17.57
N SER A 15 30.90 6.29 18.43
CA SER A 15 29.61 6.80 18.96
C SER A 15 28.74 7.48 17.88
N ARG A 16 29.37 8.19 16.92
CA ARG A 16 28.63 8.85 15.82
C ARG A 16 28.17 7.88 14.71
N LEU A 17 28.92 6.80 14.48
CA LEU A 17 28.50 5.72 13.57
C LEU A 17 27.31 4.91 14.13
N ALA A 18 27.28 4.70 15.45
CA ALA A 18 26.15 4.03 16.11
C ALA A 18 24.87 4.88 16.12
N GLN A 19 24.99 6.21 16.25
CA GLN A 19 23.86 7.14 16.20
C GLN A 19 23.26 7.29 14.79
N GLY A 20 24.06 7.15 13.73
CA GLY A 20 23.57 7.12 12.36
C GLY A 20 22.83 5.82 12.00
N LEU A 21 23.22 4.69 12.60
CA LEU A 21 22.59 3.39 12.36
C LEU A 21 21.23 3.26 13.07
N LEU A 22 21.07 3.86 14.26
CA LEU A 22 19.82 3.77 15.05
C LEU A 22 18.66 4.58 14.47
N LEU A 23 18.92 5.56 13.60
CA LEU A 23 17.87 6.31 12.88
C LEU A 23 17.40 5.61 11.59
N SER A 24 18.04 4.51 11.19
CA SER A 24 17.64 3.72 10.02
C SER A 24 16.69 2.56 10.33
N LEU A 25 16.37 2.34 11.61
CA LEU A 25 15.57 1.19 12.09
C LEU A 25 14.08 1.47 12.23
N ILE A 26 13.60 2.67 11.88
CA ILE A 26 12.17 2.89 11.60
C ILE A 26 11.96 2.71 10.10
N ALA A 27 12.42 1.58 9.56
CA ALA A 27 11.93 1.12 8.28
C ALA A 27 10.50 0.67 8.52
N SER A 28 9.53 1.54 8.23
CA SER A 28 8.16 1.06 8.01
C SER A 28 8.28 0.01 6.90
N ASN A 29 7.98 -1.25 7.21
CA ASN A 29 8.04 -2.36 6.26
C ASN A 29 6.85 -2.25 5.30
N ALA A 30 6.77 -1.15 4.56
CA ALA A 30 5.87 -1.01 3.44
C ALA A 30 6.48 -1.78 2.26
N HIS A 31 5.84 -2.86 1.85
CA HIS A 31 6.20 -3.57 0.63
C HIS A 31 5.08 -3.37 -0.39
N ALA A 32 5.47 -2.89 -1.57
CA ALA A 32 4.58 -2.74 -2.71
C ALA A 32 4.77 -3.93 -3.64
N LEU A 33 3.66 -4.57 -4.01
CA LEU A 33 3.63 -5.66 -4.97
C LEU A 33 2.80 -5.25 -6.18
N VAL A 34 3.40 -5.31 -7.36
CA VAL A 34 2.67 -5.11 -8.61
C VAL A 34 1.83 -6.35 -8.90
N VAL A 35 0.52 -6.18 -9.04
CA VAL A 35 -0.40 -7.23 -9.47
C VAL A 35 -0.99 -6.89 -10.84
N THR A 36 -1.21 -7.92 -11.67
CA THR A 36 -1.85 -7.80 -12.99
C THR A 36 -3.21 -8.46 -12.94
N ILE A 37 -4.24 -7.73 -13.38
CA ILE A 37 -5.64 -8.17 -13.37
C ILE A 37 -5.87 -9.21 -14.47
N ASP A 38 -6.48 -10.36 -14.14
CA ASP A 38 -7.00 -11.31 -15.13
C ASP A 38 -8.35 -10.81 -15.65
N ALA A 39 -8.35 -10.31 -16.89
CA ALA A 39 -9.53 -9.75 -17.53
C ALA A 39 -10.65 -10.77 -17.81
N ASN A 40 -10.36 -12.07 -17.80
CA ASN A 40 -11.38 -13.11 -17.99
C ASN A 40 -12.14 -13.43 -16.70
N GLN A 41 -11.57 -13.08 -15.55
CA GLN A 41 -12.13 -13.38 -14.22
C GLN A 41 -12.53 -12.12 -13.45
N SER A 42 -12.06 -10.96 -13.89
CA SER A 42 -12.30 -9.68 -13.23
C SER A 42 -13.38 -8.88 -13.93
N MET A 43 -14.35 -8.39 -13.17
CA MET A 43 -15.49 -7.66 -13.70
C MET A 43 -15.99 -6.58 -12.75
N VAL A 44 -16.59 -5.56 -13.33
CA VAL A 44 -17.39 -4.57 -12.61
C VAL A 44 -18.79 -4.55 -13.18
N THR A 45 -19.78 -4.62 -12.30
CA THR A 45 -21.20 -4.53 -12.63
C THR A 45 -21.76 -3.21 -12.11
N PHE A 46 -22.29 -2.43 -13.02
CA PHE A 46 -23.08 -1.24 -12.74
C PHE A 46 -24.56 -1.63 -12.63
N SER A 47 -25.17 -1.39 -11.48
CA SER A 47 -26.57 -1.74 -11.19
C SER A 47 -27.58 -0.71 -11.69
N GLY A 48 -27.12 0.38 -12.33
CA GLY A 48 -27.95 1.51 -12.72
C GLY A 48 -27.85 2.70 -11.76
N SER A 49 -28.21 3.88 -12.26
CA SER A 49 -28.31 5.10 -11.46
C SER A 49 -29.63 5.82 -11.73
N GLN A 50 -30.18 6.50 -10.72
CA GLN A 50 -31.28 7.44 -10.96
C GLN A 50 -30.79 8.74 -11.61
N GLN A 51 -29.47 8.96 -11.69
CA GLN A 51 -28.89 10.12 -12.33
C GLN A 51 -28.83 9.95 -13.85
N ILE A 52 -29.09 11.05 -14.55
CA ILE A 52 -29.05 11.14 -16.01
C ILE A 52 -27.59 11.42 -16.40
N ILE A 53 -27.01 10.56 -17.22
CA ILE A 53 -25.68 10.74 -17.81
C ILE A 53 -25.87 11.07 -19.29
N CYS A 54 -25.11 12.05 -19.78
CA CYS A 54 -25.13 12.43 -21.19
C CYS A 54 -23.89 11.87 -21.89
N ASP A 55 -24.08 11.25 -23.06
CA ASP A 55 -22.96 10.85 -23.92
C ASP A 55 -22.32 12.08 -24.61
N VAL A 56 -21.19 11.86 -25.29
CA VAL A 56 -20.48 12.89 -26.06
C VAL A 56 -21.28 13.44 -27.25
N SER A 57 -22.37 12.76 -27.63
CA SER A 57 -23.29 13.17 -28.69
C SER A 57 -24.48 13.98 -28.15
N GLY A 58 -24.55 14.21 -26.84
CA GLY A 58 -25.63 14.96 -26.17
C GLY A 58 -26.87 14.13 -25.86
N ASN A 59 -26.83 12.80 -26.01
CA ASN A 59 -27.94 11.94 -25.59
C ASN A 59 -27.87 11.71 -24.09
N CYS A 60 -28.84 12.27 -23.38
CA CYS A 60 -28.96 12.18 -21.94
C CYS A 60 -29.98 11.10 -21.57
N GLY A 61 -29.56 10.10 -20.81
CA GLY A 61 -30.43 9.04 -20.33
C GLY A 61 -29.93 8.45 -19.02
N GLN A 62 -30.77 7.64 -18.38
CA GLN A 62 -30.31 6.78 -17.31
C GLN A 62 -29.60 5.58 -17.95
N PRO A 63 -28.31 5.34 -17.64
CA PRO A 63 -27.62 4.20 -18.22
C PRO A 63 -28.26 2.91 -17.67
N PRO A 64 -28.55 1.93 -18.54
CA PRO A 64 -29.04 0.63 -18.09
C PRO A 64 -27.96 -0.10 -17.28
N PRO A 65 -28.34 -1.08 -16.45
CA PRO A 65 -27.37 -1.96 -15.80
C PRO A 65 -26.49 -2.67 -16.82
N GLN A 66 -25.19 -2.74 -16.54
CA GLN A 66 -24.20 -3.27 -17.49
C GLN A 66 -22.95 -3.73 -16.77
N THR A 67 -22.28 -4.72 -17.36
CA THR A 67 -21.08 -5.34 -16.81
C THR A 67 -19.91 -5.10 -17.75
N PHE A 68 -18.77 -4.73 -17.19
CA PHE A 68 -17.53 -4.50 -17.92
C PHE A 68 -16.43 -5.40 -17.38
N ALA A 69 -15.59 -5.93 -18.27
CA ALA A 69 -14.35 -6.59 -17.86
C ALA A 69 -13.38 -5.55 -17.29
N LEU A 70 -12.65 -5.93 -16.25
CA LEU A 70 -11.57 -5.12 -15.68
C LEU A 70 -10.23 -5.65 -16.17
N SER A 71 -9.31 -4.77 -16.56
CA SER A 71 -7.96 -5.16 -16.95
C SER A 71 -6.93 -4.12 -16.51
N GLY A 72 -5.65 -4.47 -16.60
CA GLY A 72 -4.55 -3.58 -16.23
C GLY A 72 -3.79 -4.07 -15.01
N SER A 73 -3.15 -3.14 -14.29
CA SER A 73 -2.28 -3.46 -13.16
C SER A 73 -2.30 -2.36 -12.12
N PHE A 74 -2.02 -2.73 -10.87
CA PHE A 74 -1.91 -1.78 -9.76
C PHE A 74 -0.96 -2.32 -8.70
N ASP A 75 -0.51 -1.41 -7.83
CA ASP A 75 0.35 -1.77 -6.72
C ASP A 75 -0.51 -2.09 -5.50
N VAL A 76 -0.29 -3.25 -4.91
CA VAL A 76 -0.81 -3.60 -3.59
C VAL A 76 0.26 -3.26 -2.57
N VAL A 77 -0.01 -2.26 -1.73
CA VAL A 77 0.91 -1.84 -0.69
C VAL A 77 0.43 -2.41 0.64
N PHE A 78 1.24 -3.28 1.24
CA PHE A 78 1.04 -3.75 2.59
C PHE A 78 2.01 -3.01 3.51
N GLU A 79 1.48 -2.39 4.57
CA GLU A 79 2.26 -1.61 5.53
C GLU A 79 1.77 -1.83 6.96
N SER A 80 2.71 -1.95 7.90
CA SER A 80 2.40 -1.99 9.33
C SER A 80 2.51 -0.58 9.89
N GLN A 81 1.44 -0.08 10.50
CA GLN A 81 1.42 1.23 11.18
C GLN A 81 1.16 1.08 12.68
N SER A 82 1.90 1.84 13.48
CA SER A 82 1.73 1.88 14.94
C SER A 82 0.83 3.03 15.36
N PHE A 83 -0.25 2.73 16.09
CA PHE A 83 -1.20 3.71 16.60
C PHE A 83 -1.15 3.81 18.13
N PRO A 84 -1.14 5.02 18.71
CA PRO A 84 -1.23 5.19 20.16
C PRO A 84 -2.66 4.96 20.66
N VAL A 85 -2.81 4.03 21.61
CA VAL A 85 -4.08 3.73 22.29
C VAL A 85 -4.14 4.27 23.71
N SER A 86 -3.00 4.60 24.30
CA SER A 86 -2.88 5.35 25.55
C SER A 86 -1.62 6.21 25.49
N PHE A 87 -1.65 7.39 26.10
CA PHE A 87 -0.49 8.28 26.20
C PHE A 87 0.17 8.25 27.59
N PHE A 88 -0.47 7.64 28.59
CA PHE A 88 0.03 7.57 29.97
C PHE A 88 -0.37 6.25 30.65
N PRO A 89 0.49 5.20 30.64
CA PRO A 89 1.73 5.09 29.88
C PRO A 89 1.47 5.04 28.37
N LEU A 90 2.46 5.41 27.54
CA LEU A 90 2.36 5.27 26.09
C LEU A 90 2.18 3.79 25.73
N GLN A 91 1.04 3.45 25.14
CA GLN A 91 0.76 2.12 24.60
C GLN A 91 0.47 2.27 23.11
N LEU A 92 1.18 1.48 22.31
CA LEU A 92 1.03 1.42 20.86
C LEU A 92 0.42 0.07 20.48
N ILE A 93 -0.43 0.09 19.47
CA ILE A 93 -0.86 -1.12 18.76
C ILE A 93 -0.31 -1.04 17.33
N ASP A 94 0.21 -2.16 16.83
CA ASP A 94 0.58 -2.27 15.42
C ASP A 94 -0.61 -2.84 14.66
N VAL A 95 -0.93 -2.22 13.53
CA VAL A 95 -2.01 -2.64 12.64
C VAL A 95 -1.44 -2.80 11.24
N ASP A 96 -1.63 -3.98 10.68
CA ASP A 96 -1.29 -4.26 9.29
C ASP A 96 -2.39 -3.72 8.38
N LEU A 97 -1.98 -2.94 7.39
CA LEU A 97 -2.85 -2.24 6.46
C LEU A 97 -2.53 -2.64 5.03
N VAL A 98 -3.56 -2.59 4.18
CA VAL A 98 -3.44 -2.74 2.73
C VAL A 98 -4.02 -1.51 2.05
N ARG A 99 -3.39 -1.05 0.97
CA ARG A 99 -4.00 -0.11 0.03
C ARG A 99 -3.67 -0.47 -1.41
N PHE A 100 -4.54 -0.04 -2.31
CA PHE A 100 -4.29 -0.11 -3.76
C PHE A 100 -3.76 1.24 -4.23
N ASP A 101 -2.53 1.25 -4.70
CA ASP A 101 -1.83 2.45 -5.17
C ASP A 101 -1.66 2.42 -6.70
N SER A 102 -1.59 3.62 -7.28
CA SER A 102 -1.40 3.85 -8.72
C SER A 102 -2.20 2.90 -9.65
N PRO A 103 -3.53 2.79 -9.51
CA PRO A 103 -4.28 1.85 -10.33
C PRO A 103 -4.33 2.31 -11.79
N VAL A 104 -3.58 1.63 -12.67
CA VAL A 104 -3.73 1.71 -14.13
C VAL A 104 -4.73 0.65 -14.54
N VAL A 105 -5.99 0.87 -14.13
CA VAL A 105 -7.08 -0.08 -14.34
C VAL A 105 -7.99 0.44 -15.43
N ASP A 106 -8.11 -0.35 -16.49
CA ASP A 106 -9.08 -0.14 -17.56
C ASP A 106 -10.37 -0.87 -17.19
N ALA A 107 -11.42 -0.07 -16.95
CA ALA A 107 -12.77 -0.56 -16.70
C ALA A 107 -13.66 -0.50 -17.96
N GLY A 108 -13.05 -0.29 -19.13
CA GLY A 108 -13.75 -0.06 -20.39
C GLY A 108 -14.74 1.09 -20.28
N GLY A 109 -16.00 0.82 -20.60
CA GLY A 109 -17.10 1.79 -20.46
C GLY A 109 -17.43 2.16 -19.01
N GLY A 110 -17.04 1.36 -18.02
CA GLY A 110 -17.31 1.62 -16.60
C GLY A 110 -16.64 2.90 -16.09
N ALA A 111 -15.44 3.22 -16.58
CA ALA A 111 -14.74 4.45 -16.23
C ALA A 111 -15.53 5.70 -16.68
N ALA A 112 -16.17 5.65 -17.85
CA ALA A 112 -17.01 6.74 -18.36
C ALA A 112 -18.29 6.93 -17.54
N LEU A 113 -18.75 5.90 -16.84
CA LEU A 113 -19.87 5.96 -15.89
C LEU A 113 -19.43 6.37 -14.47
N GLY A 114 -18.13 6.64 -14.29
CA GLY A 114 -17.58 7.13 -13.03
C GLY A 114 -17.10 6.04 -12.06
N PHE A 115 -16.90 4.80 -12.52
CA PHE A 115 -16.23 3.77 -11.74
C PHE A 115 -14.77 4.15 -11.45
N SER A 116 -14.33 3.93 -10.22
CA SER A 116 -12.93 4.00 -9.82
C SER A 116 -12.67 3.04 -8.67
N LEU A 117 -11.45 2.48 -8.63
CA LEU A 117 -11.02 1.64 -7.52
C LEU A 117 -10.85 2.46 -6.23
N PRO A 118 -11.23 1.90 -5.06
CA PRO A 118 -11.00 2.58 -3.80
C PRO A 118 -9.51 2.78 -3.52
N ARG A 119 -9.17 3.95 -2.95
CA ARG A 119 -7.79 4.35 -2.62
C ARG A 119 -7.52 4.48 -1.12
N HIS A 120 -8.44 4.02 -0.29
CA HIS A 120 -8.31 4.08 1.17
C HIS A 120 -7.78 2.76 1.73
N PHE A 121 -7.40 2.77 3.00
CA PHE A 121 -6.81 1.61 3.67
C PHE A 121 -7.87 0.56 4.03
N GLY A 122 -7.49 -0.72 3.89
CA GLY A 122 -8.13 -1.85 4.54
C GLY A 122 -7.25 -2.40 5.65
N ILE A 123 -7.86 -3.03 6.65
CA ILE A 123 -7.17 -3.73 7.73
C ILE A 123 -6.89 -5.16 7.28
N VAL A 124 -5.66 -5.61 7.50
CA VAL A 124 -5.21 -6.98 7.19
C VAL A 124 -5.36 -7.86 8.43
N SER A 125 -5.86 -9.07 8.23
CA SER A 125 -6.00 -10.11 9.26
C SER A 125 -5.54 -11.45 8.69
N GLY A 126 -4.26 -11.76 8.87
CA GLY A 126 -3.64 -12.95 8.27
C GLY A 126 -3.54 -12.79 6.74
N GLN A 127 -4.27 -13.62 5.99
CA GLN A 127 -4.30 -13.57 4.53
C GLN A 127 -5.48 -12.78 3.97
N SER A 128 -6.42 -12.39 4.81
CA SER A 128 -7.58 -11.61 4.39
C SER A 128 -7.42 -10.14 4.75
N PHE A 129 -8.15 -9.29 4.04
CA PHE A 129 -8.23 -7.87 4.35
C PHE A 129 -9.64 -7.36 4.09
N ALA A 130 -10.01 -6.29 4.79
CA ALA A 130 -11.30 -5.64 4.61
C ALA A 130 -11.22 -4.15 4.93
N SER A 131 -12.07 -3.37 4.25
CA SER A 131 -12.34 -1.98 4.53
C SER A 131 -13.84 -1.73 4.42
N ASN A 132 -14.38 -1.01 5.38
CA ASN A 132 -15.81 -0.67 5.42
C ASN A 132 -16.14 0.66 4.71
N GLY A 133 -15.18 1.28 4.03
CA GLY A 133 -15.35 2.55 3.34
C GLY A 133 -15.42 3.79 4.26
N ASN A 134 -15.25 3.60 5.57
CA ASN A 134 -15.08 4.67 6.54
C ASN A 134 -13.59 5.02 6.67
N PRO A 135 -13.14 6.18 6.17
CA PRO A 135 -11.74 6.59 6.25
C PRO A 135 -11.32 6.91 7.70
N CYS A 136 -12.27 6.91 8.63
CA CYS A 136 -12.06 7.08 10.06
C CYS A 136 -11.86 5.77 10.83
N GLU A 137 -11.88 4.62 10.16
CA GLU A 137 -11.77 3.31 10.80
C GLU A 137 -10.47 3.15 11.61
N LEU A 138 -9.39 3.84 11.23
CA LEU A 138 -8.08 3.78 11.89
C LEU A 138 -7.84 4.91 12.91
N HIS A 139 -8.85 5.72 13.24
CA HIS A 139 -8.68 6.85 14.14
C HIS A 139 -8.90 6.44 15.61
N PHE A 140 -7.80 6.25 16.35
CA PHE A 140 -7.85 5.84 17.77
C PHE A 140 -7.77 7.03 18.76
N ALA A 141 -7.41 8.23 18.31
CA ALA A 141 -7.34 9.44 19.15
C ALA A 141 -7.56 10.74 18.34
N GLY A 142 -8.80 11.23 18.27
CA GLY A 142 -9.15 12.50 17.60
C GLY A 142 -10.36 12.41 16.67
N GLY A 143 -10.88 13.57 16.25
CA GLY A 143 -12.01 13.64 15.34
C GLY A 143 -11.59 13.36 13.89
N CYS A 144 -12.30 12.47 13.22
CA CYS A 144 -12.14 12.23 11.79
C CYS A 144 -13.42 12.64 11.06
N SER A 145 -13.27 13.38 9.97
CA SER A 145 -14.36 13.79 9.09
C SER A 145 -14.19 13.12 7.73
N ALA A 146 -15.17 12.28 7.37
CA ALA A 146 -15.31 11.70 6.05
C ALA A 146 -16.41 12.45 5.29
N PHE A 147 -16.16 12.83 4.04
CA PHE A 147 -17.20 13.28 3.12
C PHE A 147 -17.46 12.18 2.09
N GLY A 148 -18.67 11.60 2.11
CA GLY A 148 -19.13 10.61 1.13
C GLY A 148 -18.85 9.15 1.48
N SER A 149 -19.43 8.24 0.68
CA SER A 149 -19.17 6.79 0.73
C SER A 149 -17.93 6.50 -0.11
N ASN A 150 -16.82 6.05 0.49
CA ASN A 150 -15.56 5.78 -0.22
C ASN A 150 -15.51 4.39 -0.88
N GLY A 151 -16.62 3.65 -0.80
CA GLY A 151 -16.72 2.26 -1.21
C GLY A 151 -16.16 1.32 -0.15
N GLU A 152 -16.68 0.11 -0.06
CA GLU A 152 -16.14 -0.95 0.79
C GLU A 152 -15.46 -2.00 -0.08
N PHE A 153 -14.49 -2.71 0.49
CA PHE A 153 -13.81 -3.79 -0.20
C PHE A 153 -13.31 -4.82 0.79
N SER A 154 -13.23 -6.07 0.36
CA SER A 154 -12.61 -7.15 1.10
C SER A 154 -11.94 -8.10 0.12
N GLY A 155 -11.04 -8.92 0.63
CA GLY A 155 -10.29 -9.80 -0.22
C GLY A 155 -9.32 -10.69 0.53
N GLU A 156 -8.62 -11.47 -0.26
CA GLU A 156 -7.60 -12.40 0.20
C GLU A 156 -6.37 -12.30 -0.69
N PHE A 157 -5.20 -12.46 -0.07
CA PHE A 157 -3.93 -12.52 -0.76
C PHE A 157 -3.09 -13.68 -0.22
N ASP A 158 -2.78 -14.65 -1.09
CA ASP A 158 -2.02 -15.85 -0.73
C ASP A 158 -0.50 -15.73 -1.04
N GLY A 159 -0.05 -14.55 -1.50
CA GLY A 159 1.32 -14.30 -1.96
C GLY A 159 1.50 -14.35 -3.48
N VAL A 160 0.53 -14.91 -4.21
CA VAL A 160 0.57 -15.07 -5.67
C VAL A 160 -0.69 -14.54 -6.32
N THR A 161 -1.85 -14.84 -5.74
CA THR A 161 -3.17 -14.48 -6.24
C THR A 161 -3.82 -13.52 -5.25
N LEU A 162 -4.31 -12.40 -5.79
CA LEU A 162 -5.11 -11.42 -5.10
C LEU A 162 -6.57 -11.58 -5.56
N LEU A 163 -7.45 -11.82 -4.60
CA LEU A 163 -8.89 -11.79 -4.78
C LEU A 163 -9.42 -10.54 -4.08
N VAL A 164 -10.12 -9.67 -4.81
CA VAL A 164 -10.75 -8.47 -4.23
C VAL A 164 -12.19 -8.41 -4.69
N SER A 165 -13.11 -8.29 -3.74
CA SER A 165 -14.50 -7.97 -4.00
C SER A 165 -14.85 -6.67 -3.29
N GLY A 166 -15.73 -5.88 -3.88
CA GLY A 166 -16.17 -4.68 -3.20
C GLY A 166 -17.32 -3.97 -3.86
N HIS A 167 -17.77 -2.94 -3.15
CA HIS A 167 -18.77 -2.00 -3.59
C HIS A 167 -18.12 -0.62 -3.60
N GLY A 168 -17.72 -0.17 -4.78
CA GLY A 168 -16.83 0.99 -4.97
C GLY A 168 -17.58 2.20 -5.50
N PRO A 169 -17.11 3.43 -5.22
CA PRO A 169 -17.99 4.54 -4.89
C PRO A 169 -18.78 5.07 -6.09
N SER A 170 -20.00 5.54 -5.83
CA SER A 170 -20.69 6.42 -6.77
C SER A 170 -20.04 7.80 -6.69
N SER A 171 -19.43 8.26 -7.77
CA SER A 171 -19.14 9.69 -7.98
C SER A 171 -20.43 10.53 -8.10
N PHE A 172 -21.58 9.86 -8.26
CA PHE A 172 -22.87 10.42 -8.66
C PHE A 172 -24.01 10.07 -7.68
N GLY A 173 -23.86 10.49 -6.42
CA GLY A 173 -24.95 10.71 -5.45
C GLY A 173 -25.94 9.57 -5.18
N SER A 174 -25.60 8.30 -5.46
CA SER A 174 -26.48 7.16 -5.26
C SER A 174 -25.73 6.02 -4.56
N VAL A 175 -26.30 5.52 -3.46
CA VAL A 175 -25.71 4.47 -2.62
C VAL A 175 -25.33 3.25 -3.49
N GLN A 176 -24.04 2.89 -3.48
CA GLN A 176 -23.43 1.69 -4.08
C GLN A 176 -23.98 1.26 -5.46
N SER A 177 -23.73 2.03 -6.51
CA SER A 177 -24.13 1.68 -7.89
C SER A 177 -23.23 0.63 -8.55
N TYR A 178 -22.07 0.32 -7.96
CA TYR A 178 -21.11 -0.63 -8.51
C TYR A 178 -20.85 -1.79 -7.56
N ARG A 179 -20.70 -2.97 -8.14
CA ARG A 179 -20.09 -4.15 -7.54
C ARG A 179 -18.94 -4.59 -8.42
N TYR A 180 -17.79 -4.89 -7.85
CA TYR A 180 -16.66 -5.41 -8.62
C TYR A 180 -16.06 -6.62 -7.93
N ASP A 181 -15.51 -7.50 -8.76
CA ASP A 181 -14.76 -8.68 -8.38
C ASP A 181 -13.48 -8.68 -9.23
N ILE A 182 -12.32 -8.78 -8.58
CA ILE A 182 -11.00 -8.70 -9.19
C ILE A 182 -10.24 -9.96 -8.80
N VAL A 183 -9.74 -10.65 -9.81
CA VAL A 183 -8.70 -11.66 -9.68
C VAL A 183 -7.45 -11.11 -10.32
N ALA A 184 -6.40 -10.96 -9.54
CA ALA A 184 -5.12 -10.48 -10.03
C ALA A 184 -3.98 -11.41 -9.59
N HIS A 185 -2.92 -11.44 -10.38
CA HIS A 185 -1.74 -12.25 -10.10
C HIS A 185 -0.54 -11.35 -9.88
N ALA A 186 0.24 -11.65 -8.84
CA ALA A 186 1.52 -11.04 -8.59
C ALA A 186 2.41 -11.21 -9.82
N ALA A 187 3.00 -10.11 -10.29
CA ALA A 187 4.05 -10.21 -11.29
C ALA A 187 5.18 -11.08 -10.68
N ALA A 188 5.70 -12.05 -11.44
CA ALA A 188 6.79 -12.89 -10.99
C ALA A 188 7.91 -11.99 -10.43
N PRO A 189 8.50 -12.32 -9.27
CA PRO A 189 9.48 -11.45 -8.62
C PRO A 189 10.65 -11.24 -9.56
N THR A 190 10.67 -10.09 -10.21
CA THR A 190 11.91 -9.60 -10.81
C THR A 190 12.78 -9.26 -9.62
N SER A 191 13.89 -9.98 -9.48
CA SER A 191 14.85 -9.79 -8.38
C SER A 191 15.52 -8.43 -8.54
N VAL A 192 14.79 -7.35 -8.25
CA VAL A 192 15.35 -6.02 -8.10
C VAL A 192 15.86 -5.97 -6.68
N SER A 193 17.09 -6.44 -6.50
CA SER A 193 17.82 -6.26 -5.24
C SER A 193 17.80 -4.78 -4.88
N GLU A 194 17.16 -4.45 -3.76
CA GLU A 194 17.07 -3.08 -3.27
C GLU A 194 18.47 -2.44 -3.19
N PRO A 195 18.62 -1.13 -3.52
CA PRO A 195 19.90 -0.42 -3.44
C PRO A 195 20.57 -0.54 -2.06
N GLY A 196 19.79 -0.73 -1.00
CA GLY A 196 20.28 -0.87 0.38
C GLY A 196 21.03 -2.17 0.65
N VAL A 197 20.64 -3.29 0.03
CA VAL A 197 21.27 -4.60 0.26
C VAL A 197 22.67 -4.64 -0.36
N LEU A 198 22.84 -4.00 -1.52
CA LEU A 198 24.15 -3.85 -2.18
C LEU A 198 25.09 -2.92 -1.40
N ALA A 199 24.57 -1.85 -0.79
CA ALA A 199 25.36 -0.96 0.06
C ALA A 199 25.87 -1.68 1.33
N CYS A 200 25.04 -2.50 1.98
CA CYS A 200 25.43 -3.30 3.13
C CYS A 200 26.46 -4.39 2.78
N LEU A 201 26.34 -5.03 1.62
CA LEU A 201 27.33 -5.99 1.12
C LEU A 201 28.66 -5.32 0.77
N ALA A 202 28.64 -4.13 0.16
CA ALA A 202 29.85 -3.38 -0.18
C ALA A 202 30.63 -2.95 1.07
N LEU A 203 29.95 -2.52 2.14
CA LEU A 203 30.59 -2.16 3.42
C LEU A 203 31.18 -3.37 4.14
N GLY A 204 30.53 -4.53 4.08
CA GLY A 204 31.04 -5.78 4.68
C GLY A 204 32.36 -6.25 4.05
N VAL A 205 32.51 -6.12 2.73
CA VAL A 205 33.74 -6.52 2.01
C VAL A 205 34.90 -5.56 2.29
N ILE A 206 34.64 -4.26 2.41
CA ILE A 206 35.67 -3.26 2.75
C ILE A 206 36.16 -3.45 4.20
N GLY A 207 35.26 -3.76 5.13
CA GLY A 207 35.61 -4.05 6.53
C GLY A 207 36.50 -5.29 6.70
N LEU A 208 36.19 -6.37 5.97
CA LEU A 208 37.01 -7.60 6.00
C LEU A 208 38.39 -7.41 5.36
N ALA A 209 38.50 -6.60 4.30
CA ALA A 209 39.78 -6.28 3.67
C ALA A 209 40.69 -5.40 4.55
N ALA A 210 40.11 -4.47 5.31
CA ALA A 210 40.85 -3.63 6.25
C ALA A 210 41.40 -4.43 7.46
N ILE A 211 40.60 -5.38 7.99
CA ILE A 211 41.03 -6.26 9.10
C ILE A 211 42.15 -7.21 8.66
N ARG A 212 42.13 -7.70 7.41
CA ARG A 212 43.20 -8.57 6.88
C ARG A 212 44.52 -7.83 6.67
N ARG A 213 44.50 -6.55 6.30
CA ARG A 213 45.73 -5.75 6.13
C ARG A 213 46.39 -5.38 7.46
N GLN A 214 45.63 -5.21 8.54
CA GLN A 214 46.18 -4.88 9.86
C GLN A 214 46.79 -6.07 10.62
N ARG A 215 46.57 -7.32 10.17
CA ARG A 215 47.23 -8.51 10.75
C ARG A 215 48.56 -8.88 10.08
N LEU A 216 48.96 -8.17 9.03
CA LEU A 216 50.17 -8.45 8.24
C LEU A 216 51.19 -7.29 8.28
N ALA A 217 51.00 -6.31 9.17
CA ALA A 217 51.93 -5.21 9.42
C ALA A 217 52.46 -5.28 10.85
#